data_AF-A0AAV7JLE6-F1
#
_entry.id   AF-A0AAV7JLE6-F1
#
_cell.length_a   1.000
_cell.length_b   1.000
_cell.length_c   1.000
_cell.angle_alpha   90.00
_cell.angle_beta   90.00
_cell.angle_gamma   90.00
#
_symmetry.space_group_name_H-M   'P 1'
#
loop_
_entity.id
_entity.type
_entity.pdbx_description
1 polymer ?
#
loop_
_entity_poly.entity_id
_entity_poly.type
_entity_poly.pdbx_seq_one_letter_code
_entity_poly.pdbx_strand_id
1 'polypeptide(L)'
;MCEDKSEKPVTRLEAKGLAAIMNRLETGIMLQIWSTILIRFNKTSKCLQDASLDLNTATKLLESLKEFVHSLRSQFMEFEHRISDQMRDKANDLINIYSDDNEPGFVDEIVQFSAFWNSYISSDSSKFEDKAD
;
A
#
# COMPACT_ATOMS: atom_id res chain seq x y z
N MET A 1 -20.83 -9.51 -15.20
CA MET A 1 -20.70 -10.16 -13.87
C MET A 1 -21.62 -9.53 -12.84
N CYS A 2 -21.52 -8.24 -12.50
CA CYS A 2 -22.32 -7.67 -11.38
C CYS A 2 -23.81 -7.40 -11.69
N GLU A 3 -24.23 -7.53 -12.95
CA GLU A 3 -25.63 -7.34 -13.38
C GLU A 3 -26.26 -8.60 -13.95
N ASP A 4 -25.61 -9.75 -13.76
CA ASP A 4 -26.14 -11.02 -14.25
C ASP A 4 -27.41 -11.40 -13.50
N LYS A 5 -28.55 -11.36 -14.19
CA LYS A 5 -29.87 -11.58 -13.61
C LYS A 5 -30.12 -13.04 -13.23
N SER A 6 -29.27 -13.99 -13.67
CA SER A 6 -29.34 -15.38 -13.20
C SER A 6 -28.80 -15.56 -11.78
N GLU A 7 -27.98 -14.62 -11.29
CA GLU A 7 -27.36 -14.70 -9.97
C GLU A 7 -28.24 -14.11 -8.86
N LYS A 8 -28.05 -14.60 -7.63
CA LYS A 8 -28.80 -14.14 -6.46
C LYS A 8 -28.57 -12.63 -6.22
N PRO A 9 -29.59 -11.89 -5.74
CA PRO A 9 -29.46 -10.45 -5.47
C PRO A 9 -28.28 -10.09 -4.55
N VAL A 10 -27.99 -10.93 -3.55
CA VAL A 10 -26.87 -10.76 -2.62
C VAL A 10 -25.54 -10.88 -3.34
N THR A 11 -25.34 -11.94 -4.15
CA THR A 11 -24.13 -12.16 -4.94
C THR A 11 -23.86 -11.02 -5.93
N ARG A 12 -24.92 -10.44 -6.53
CA ARG A 12 -24.77 -9.25 -7.38
C ARG A 12 -24.34 -8.01 -6.59
N LEU A 13 -24.86 -7.84 -5.38
CA LEU A 13 -24.50 -6.72 -4.51
C LEU A 13 -23.04 -6.81 -4.06
N GLU A 14 -22.59 -8.00 -3.62
CA GLU A 14 -21.20 -8.29 -3.28
C GLU A 14 -20.27 -8.02 -4.47
N ALA A 15 -20.64 -8.52 -5.66
CA ALA A 15 -19.87 -8.28 -6.88
C ALA A 15 -19.79 -6.78 -7.24
N LYS A 16 -20.87 -6.00 -7.02
CA LYS A 16 -20.83 -4.53 -7.17
C LYS A 16 -19.89 -3.87 -6.16
N GLY A 17 -19.92 -4.32 -4.90
CA GLY A 17 -19.01 -3.84 -3.85
C GLY A 17 -17.54 -4.11 -4.20
N LEU A 18 -17.22 -5.34 -4.59
CA LEU A 18 -15.88 -5.73 -5.03
C LEU A 18 -15.41 -4.93 -6.25
N ALA A 19 -16.27 -4.73 -7.25
CA ALA A 19 -15.95 -3.92 -8.42
C ALA A 19 -15.65 -2.46 -8.05
N ALA A 20 -16.38 -1.89 -7.08
CA ALA A 20 -16.11 -0.55 -6.58
C ALA A 20 -14.75 -0.46 -5.85
N ILE A 21 -14.38 -1.49 -5.08
CA ILE A 21 -13.07 -1.57 -4.44
C ILE A 21 -11.96 -1.68 -5.50
N MET A 22 -12.09 -2.60 -6.45
CA MET A 22 -11.11 -2.81 -7.52
C MET A 22 -10.87 -1.58 -8.40
N ASN A 23 -11.87 -0.70 -8.54
CA ASN A 23 -11.75 0.55 -9.28
C ASN A 23 -11.05 1.68 -8.52
N ARG A 24 -10.68 1.49 -7.24
CA ARG A 24 -9.88 2.46 -6.49
C ARG A 24 -8.45 2.45 -7.00
N LEU A 25 -7.86 3.64 -7.15
CA LEU A 25 -6.46 3.79 -7.55
C LEU A 25 -5.51 3.05 -6.60
N GLU A 26 -5.75 3.14 -5.30
CA GLU A 26 -5.03 2.43 -4.25
C GLU A 26 -5.00 0.92 -4.51
N THR A 27 -6.16 0.33 -4.84
CA THR A 27 -6.28 -1.11 -5.12
C THR A 27 -5.52 -1.50 -6.38
N GLY A 28 -5.55 -0.67 -7.43
CA GLY A 28 -4.74 -0.88 -8.64
C GLY A 28 -3.23 -0.85 -8.36
N ILE A 29 -2.78 0.11 -7.54
CA ILE A 29 -1.39 0.23 -7.11
C ILE A 29 -0.97 -0.99 -6.28
N MET A 30 -1.74 -1.35 -5.25
CA MET A 30 -1.48 -2.53 -4.42
C MET A 30 -1.43 -3.82 -5.24
N LEU A 31 -2.36 -4.00 -6.17
CA LEU A 31 -2.40 -5.17 -7.04
C LEU A 31 -1.13 -5.29 -7.89
N GLN A 32 -0.68 -4.18 -8.48
CA GLN A 32 0.54 -4.17 -9.29
C GLN A 32 1.78 -4.52 -8.47
N ILE A 33 1.87 -4.00 -7.25
CA ILE A 33 2.98 -4.27 -6.32
C ILE A 33 2.99 -5.75 -5.93
N TRP A 34 1.86 -6.26 -5.42
CA TRP A 34 1.76 -7.64 -4.97
C TRP A 34 1.96 -8.63 -6.11
N SER A 35 1.41 -8.36 -7.29
CA SER A 35 1.64 -9.17 -8.50
C SER A 35 3.13 -9.26 -8.81
N THR A 36 3.85 -8.13 -8.80
CA THR A 36 5.29 -8.08 -9.07
C THR A 36 6.08 -8.91 -8.06
N ILE A 37 5.76 -8.77 -6.76
CA ILE A 37 6.39 -9.53 -5.67
C ILE A 37 6.14 -11.02 -5.86
N LEU A 38 4.87 -11.44 -5.99
CA LEU A 38 4.47 -12.84 -6.09
C LEU A 38 5.09 -13.52 -7.31
N ILE A 39 5.15 -12.83 -8.46
CA ILE A 39 5.80 -13.35 -9.67
C ILE A 39 7.28 -13.60 -9.42
N ARG A 40 8.00 -12.66 -8.80
CA ARG A 40 9.44 -12.82 -8.52
C ARG A 40 9.69 -13.95 -7.52
N PHE A 41 8.91 -14.01 -6.44
CA PHE A 41 8.99 -15.08 -5.44
C PHE A 41 8.70 -16.46 -6.04
N ASN A 42 7.65 -16.58 -6.84
CA ASN A 42 7.28 -17.84 -7.49
C ASN A 42 8.38 -18.31 -8.47
N LYS A 43 8.97 -17.39 -9.24
CA LYS A 43 10.10 -17.71 -10.13
C LYS A 43 11.29 -18.26 -9.34
N THR A 44 11.71 -17.54 -8.28
CA THR A 44 12.82 -18.01 -7.43
C THR A 44 12.49 -19.34 -6.77
N SER A 45 11.26 -19.51 -6.25
CA SER A 45 10.82 -20.77 -5.62
C SER A 45 10.88 -21.95 -6.58
N LYS A 46 10.41 -21.79 -7.82
CA LYS A 46 10.50 -22.83 -8.86
C LYS A 46 11.94 -23.19 -9.18
N CYS A 47 12.83 -22.21 -9.29
CA CYS A 47 14.25 -22.47 -9.51
C CYS A 47 14.88 -23.24 -8.35
N LEU A 48 14.55 -22.90 -7.09
CA LEU A 48 15.05 -23.58 -5.90
C LEU A 48 14.56 -25.03 -5.75
N GLN A 49 13.42 -25.37 -6.35
CA GLN A 49 12.87 -26.73 -6.34
C GLN A 49 13.49 -27.65 -7.40
N ASP A 50 14.38 -27.13 -8.26
CA ASP A 50 15.08 -27.95 -9.25
C ASP A 50 16.11 -28.86 -8.55
N ALA A 51 15.96 -30.16 -8.72
CA ALA A 51 16.84 -31.17 -8.12
C ALA A 51 18.28 -31.12 -8.67
N SER A 52 18.50 -30.46 -9.81
CA SER A 52 19.81 -30.28 -10.42
C SER A 52 20.52 -28.99 -10.00
N LEU A 53 19.88 -28.16 -9.15
CA LEU A 53 20.41 -26.87 -8.73
C LEU A 53 21.62 -27.03 -7.81
N ASP A 54 22.71 -26.33 -8.12
CA ASP A 54 23.88 -26.26 -7.25
C ASP A 54 23.71 -25.21 -6.13
N LEU A 55 24.42 -25.43 -5.02
CA LEU A 55 24.34 -24.58 -3.83
C LEU A 55 24.77 -23.12 -4.07
N ASN A 56 25.74 -22.89 -4.97
CA ASN A 56 26.19 -21.52 -5.25
C ASN A 56 25.11 -20.75 -6.02
N THR A 57 24.45 -21.39 -6.98
CA THR A 57 23.32 -20.79 -7.71
C THR A 57 22.12 -20.57 -6.79
N ALA A 58 21.82 -21.51 -5.88
CA ALA A 58 20.77 -21.33 -4.87
C ALA A 58 21.02 -20.11 -3.97
N THR A 59 22.26 -19.94 -3.51
CA THR A 59 22.68 -18.80 -2.68
C THR A 59 22.48 -17.48 -3.44
N LYS A 60 22.94 -17.40 -4.69
CA LYS A 60 22.78 -16.20 -5.54
C LYS A 60 21.32 -15.86 -5.80
N LEU A 61 20.46 -16.86 -6.00
CA LEU A 61 19.02 -16.65 -6.20
C LEU A 61 18.35 -16.04 -4.98
N LEU A 62 18.71 -16.49 -3.78
CA LEU A 62 18.20 -15.95 -2.51
C LEU A 62 18.75 -14.55 -2.22
N GLU A 63 20.03 -14.30 -2.48
CA GLU A 63 20.62 -12.95 -2.37
C GLU A 63 19.93 -11.96 -3.31
N SER A 64 19.74 -12.35 -4.58
CA SER A 64 19.02 -11.51 -5.55
C SER A 64 17.58 -11.23 -5.12
N LEU A 65 16.89 -12.22 -4.52
CA LEU A 65 15.53 -12.03 -4.01
C LEU A 65 15.51 -11.06 -2.82
N LYS A 66 16.49 -11.18 -1.91
CA LYS A 66 16.66 -10.27 -0.77
C LYS A 66 16.91 -8.83 -1.22
N GLU A 67 17.83 -8.63 -2.17
CA GLU A 67 18.14 -7.31 -2.74
C GLU A 67 16.92 -6.69 -3.43
N PHE A 68 16.17 -7.49 -4.19
CA PHE A 68 14.94 -7.06 -4.82
C PHE A 68 13.91 -6.53 -3.80
N VAL A 69 13.64 -7.28 -2.72
CA VAL A 69 12.71 -6.85 -1.67
C VAL A 69 13.22 -5.59 -0.96
N HIS A 70 14.53 -5.51 -0.69
CA HIS A 70 15.12 -4.33 -0.08
C HIS A 70 14.97 -3.09 -0.97
N SER A 71 15.25 -3.21 -2.27
CA SER A 71 15.11 -2.12 -3.22
C SER A 71 13.66 -1.62 -3.30
N LEU A 72 12.70 -2.55 -3.34
CA LEU A 72 11.27 -2.21 -3.30
C LEU A 72 10.90 -1.43 -2.03
N ARG A 73 11.31 -1.91 -0.85
CA ARG A 73 11.05 -1.22 0.42
C ARG A 73 11.69 0.17 0.47
N SER A 74 12.89 0.31 -0.05
CA SER A 74 13.59 1.60 -0.09
C SER A 74 12.83 2.62 -0.94
N GLN A 75 12.32 2.19 -2.10
CA GLN A 75 11.51 3.04 -2.97
C GLN A 75 10.21 3.48 -2.27
N PHE A 76 9.54 2.59 -1.53
CA PHE A 76 8.36 2.97 -0.74
C PHE A 76 8.66 4.01 0.33
N MET A 77 9.72 3.80 1.11
CA MET A 77 10.13 4.77 2.13
C MET A 77 10.45 6.14 1.52
N GLU A 78 11.06 6.17 0.34
CA GLU A 78 11.32 7.42 -0.38
C GLU A 78 10.01 8.11 -0.81
N PHE A 79 9.02 7.36 -1.30
CA PHE A 79 7.70 7.91 -1.61
C PHE A 79 7.00 8.47 -0.36
N GLU A 80 7.00 7.75 0.76
CA GLU A 80 6.40 8.19 2.02
C GLU A 80 7.07 9.45 2.57
N HIS A 81 8.41 9.49 2.49
CA HIS A 81 9.19 10.65 2.93
C HIS A 81 8.86 11.88 2.09
N ARG A 82 8.83 11.74 0.75
CA ARG A 82 8.48 12.85 -0.15
C ARG A 82 7.07 13.39 0.08
N ILE A 83 6.10 12.54 0.41
CA ILE A 83 4.75 12.98 0.75
C ILE A 83 4.75 13.76 2.07
N SER A 84 5.51 13.27 3.06
CA SER A 84 5.64 13.93 4.36
C SER A 84 6.34 15.29 4.24
N ASP A 85 7.37 15.39 3.41
CA ASP A 85 8.07 16.65 3.14
C ASP A 85 7.15 17.64 2.42
N GLN A 86 6.39 17.19 1.41
CA GLN A 86 5.40 18.06 0.75
C GLN A 86 4.30 18.55 1.69
N MET A 87 3.85 17.72 2.64
CA MET A 87 2.90 18.14 3.67
C MET A 87 3.52 19.17 4.61
N ARG A 88 4.78 18.96 5.00
CA ARG A 88 5.54 19.92 5.81
C ARG A 88 5.73 21.25 5.08
N ASP A 89 6.08 21.24 3.81
CA ASP A 89 6.23 22.45 2.98
C ASP A 89 4.91 23.23 2.91
N LYS A 90 3.79 22.56 2.65
CA LYS A 90 2.47 23.20 2.64
C LYS A 90 2.04 23.74 4.00
N ALA A 91 2.42 23.06 5.09
CA ALA A 91 2.17 23.55 6.44
C ALA A 91 3.02 24.80 6.74
N ASN A 92 4.27 24.83 6.29
CA ASN A 92 5.13 26.01 6.38
C ASN A 92 4.57 27.19 5.58
N ASP A 93 4.06 26.96 4.37
CA ASP A 93 3.39 27.99 3.57
C ASP A 93 2.20 28.60 4.32
N LEU A 94 1.41 27.77 5.03
CA LEU A 94 0.28 28.24 5.84
C LEU A 94 0.73 29.07 7.06
N ILE A 95 1.81 28.68 7.74
CA ILE A 95 2.39 29.50 8.83
C ILE A 95 2.82 30.86 8.28
N ASN A 96 3.47 30.90 7.12
CA ASN A 96 3.95 32.14 6.53
C ASN A 96 2.80 33.07 6.08
N ILE A 97 1.68 32.52 5.60
CA ILE A 97 0.51 33.31 5.18
C ILE A 97 -0.27 33.85 6.39
N TYR A 98 -0.25 33.13 7.52
CA TYR A 98 -0.98 33.47 8.74
C TYR A 98 -0.01 33.58 9.94
N SER A 99 1.03 34.40 9.78
CA SER A 99 2.14 34.49 10.75
C SER A 99 1.73 35.01 12.12
N ASP A 100 0.61 35.75 12.20
CA ASP A 100 0.10 36.32 13.45
C ASP A 100 -0.77 35.32 14.23
N ASP A 101 -1.30 34.29 13.56
CA ASP A 101 -2.28 33.35 14.11
C ASP A 101 -1.70 31.95 14.38
N ASN A 102 -0.55 31.59 13.77
CA ASN A 102 0.01 30.24 13.84
C ASN A 102 1.31 30.15 14.64
N GLU A 103 1.41 29.13 15.50
CA GLU A 103 2.61 28.85 16.29
C GLU A 103 3.68 28.07 15.50
N PRO A 104 4.98 28.24 15.80
CA PRO A 104 6.07 27.52 15.12
C PRO A 104 5.99 25.97 15.22
N GLY A 105 5.32 25.44 16.24
CA GLY A 105 5.13 23.99 16.43
C GLY A 105 4.03 23.36 15.55
N PHE A 106 3.21 24.18 14.89
CA PHE A 106 2.03 23.74 14.14
C PHE A 106 2.34 22.78 12.99
N VAL A 107 3.52 22.90 12.37
CA VAL A 107 3.97 21.99 11.30
C VAL A 107 4.15 20.56 11.81
N ASP A 108 4.77 20.40 12.98
CA ASP A 108 5.00 19.07 13.54
C ASP A 108 3.69 18.44 14.03
N GLU A 109 2.74 19.27 14.52
CA GLU A 109 1.38 18.83 14.84
C GLU A 109 0.60 18.35 13.61
N ILE A 110 0.65 19.09 12.49
CA ILE A 110 -0.01 18.67 11.24
C ILE A 110 0.59 17.36 10.71
N VAL A 111 1.91 17.21 10.74
CA VAL A 111 2.58 15.98 10.29
C VAL A 111 2.15 14.80 11.18
N GLN A 112 2.17 14.97 12.51
CA GLN A 112 1.74 13.94 13.46
C GLN A 112 0.24 13.60 13.33
N PHE A 113 -0.62 14.61 13.14
CA PHE A 113 -2.04 14.42 12.93
C PHE A 113 -2.33 13.65 11.63
N SER A 114 -1.61 13.95 10.54
CA SER A 114 -1.76 13.21 9.29
C SER A 114 -1.32 11.74 9.44
N ALA A 115 -0.23 11.49 10.18
CA ALA A 115 0.24 10.14 10.47
C ALA A 115 -0.77 9.36 11.32
N PHE A 116 -1.34 10.02 12.34
CA PHE A 116 -2.42 9.46 13.14
C PHE A 116 -3.66 9.16 12.29
N TRP A 117 -4.09 10.08 11.42
CA TRP A 117 -5.26 9.91 10.56
C TRP A 117 -5.09 8.77 9.55
N ASN A 118 -3.91 8.63 8.95
CA ASN A 118 -3.61 7.52 8.04
C ASN A 118 -3.63 6.17 8.76
N SER A 119 -3.11 6.11 10.00
CA SER A 119 -3.23 4.92 10.86
C SER A 119 -4.68 4.62 11.24
N TYR A 120 -5.48 5.66 11.50
CA TYR A 120 -6.91 5.53 11.79
C TYR A 120 -7.71 5.01 10.59
N ILE A 121 -7.54 5.58 9.38
CA ILE A 121 -8.19 5.09 8.15
C ILE A 121 -7.83 3.62 7.88
N SER A 122 -6.56 3.25 8.10
CA SER A 122 -6.08 1.88 7.92
C SER A 122 -6.68 0.89 8.93
N SER A 123 -7.12 1.38 10.10
CA SER A 123 -7.74 0.56 11.15
C SER A 123 -9.27 0.65 11.19
N ASP A 124 -9.89 1.66 10.58
CA ASP A 124 -11.35 1.81 10.52
C ASP A 124 -11.95 1.06 9.31
N SER A 125 -11.14 0.83 8.27
CA SER A 125 -11.50 -0.07 7.16
C SER A 125 -11.74 -1.52 7.60
N SER A 126 -11.24 -1.96 8.76
CA SER A 126 -11.54 -3.27 9.35
C SER A 126 -12.83 -3.30 10.18
N LYS A 127 -13.42 -2.15 10.54
CA LYS A 127 -14.65 -2.10 11.37
C LYS A 127 -15.95 -2.20 10.58
N PHE A 128 -15.88 -2.18 9.26
CA PHE A 128 -17.05 -2.35 8.39
C PHE A 128 -17.34 -3.82 8.04
N GLU A 129 -16.49 -4.78 8.41
CA GLU A 129 -16.73 -6.21 8.19
C GLU A 129 -17.41 -6.93 9.38
N ASP A 130 -17.43 -6.35 10.59
CA ASP A 130 -17.92 -7.02 11.82
C ASP A 130 -19.38 -6.69 12.23
N LYS A 131 -20.21 -6.11 11.35
CA LYS A 131 -21.64 -5.85 11.65
C LYS A 131 -22.60 -6.35 10.58
N ALA A 132 -22.37 -7.56 10.11
CA ALA A 132 -23.33 -8.32 9.32
C ALA A 132 -23.48 -9.74 9.89
N ASP A 133 -23.87 -9.82 11.17
CA ASP A 133 -24.49 -11.00 11.78
C ASP A 133 -25.82 -10.59 12.44
#